data_AF-A0A0D0QN07-F1
#
_entry.id   AF-A0A0D0QN07-F1
#
_cell.length_a   1.000
_cell.length_b   1.000
_cell.length_c   1.000
_cell.angle_alpha   90.00
_cell.angle_beta   90.00
_cell.angle_gamma   90.00
#
_symmetry.space_group_name_H-M   'P 1'
#
loop_
_entity.id
_entity.type
_entity.pdbx_description
1 polymer ?
#
loop_
_entity_poly.entity_id
_entity_poly.type
_entity_poly.pdbx_seq_one_letter_code
_entity_poly.pdbx_strand_id
1 'polypeptide(L)'
;MKILQINNVYGIGSTGKITRQIHLNLLKNEINSIVLYGRGPTMCEEGVIRTGSNLYGKFNSFLSRFTGNQYGGCFLATHKIIEIIKKQKPDIVHIQCINGNFINIYKIIEWLKNNQVRTVITLHAEFMYTANCSHSFDCNQWKLGCDKCPHLKEATGSYFLDRTKKLFENENRI
;
A
#
# COMPACT_ATOMS: atom_id res chain seq x y z
N MET A 1 -20.31 13.62 -2.56
CA MET A 1 -18.87 13.31 -2.39
C MET A 1 -18.66 11.81 -2.53
N LYS A 2 -17.54 11.39 -3.12
CA LYS A 2 -17.13 9.99 -3.27
C LYS A 2 -15.71 9.77 -2.74
N ILE A 3 -15.57 8.85 -1.79
CA ILE A 3 -14.29 8.49 -1.18
C ILE A 3 -13.91 7.07 -1.58
N LEU A 4 -12.71 6.90 -2.13
CA LEU A 4 -12.14 5.58 -2.43
C LEU A 4 -11.05 5.25 -1.43
N GLN A 5 -11.21 4.16 -0.68
CA GLN A 5 -10.24 3.68 0.29
C GLN A 5 -9.36 2.59 -0.33
N ILE A 6 -8.07 2.56 0.00
CA ILE A 6 -7.15 1.49 -0.40
C ILE A 6 -6.48 0.92 0.85
N ASN A 7 -6.64 -0.39 1.07
CA ASN A 7 -6.00 -1.11 2.17
C ASN A 7 -5.56 -2.51 1.75
N ASN A 8 -4.65 -3.12 2.50
CA ASN A 8 -4.20 -4.49 2.22
C ASN A 8 -5.32 -5.52 2.42
N VAL A 9 -6.09 -5.39 3.50
CA VAL A 9 -7.13 -6.34 3.91
C VAL A 9 -8.43 -5.60 4.24
N TYR A 10 -9.56 -6.32 4.31
CA TYR A 10 -10.85 -5.73 4.65
C TYR A 10 -11.62 -6.63 5.63
N GLY A 11 -12.20 -6.02 6.68
CA GLY A 11 -12.97 -6.71 7.73
C GLY A 11 -12.16 -7.62 8.67
N ILE A 12 -10.88 -7.87 8.37
CA ILE A 12 -9.98 -8.73 9.15
C ILE A 12 -8.73 -7.96 9.60
N GLY A 13 -8.08 -8.46 10.66
CA GLY A 13 -6.94 -7.76 11.27
C GLY A 13 -7.32 -6.40 11.85
N SER A 14 -6.34 -5.63 12.30
CA SER A 14 -6.59 -4.28 12.82
C SER A 14 -6.98 -3.31 11.70
N THR A 15 -6.12 -3.16 10.69
CA THR A 15 -6.31 -2.17 9.62
C THR A 15 -7.55 -2.47 8.79
N GLY A 16 -7.86 -3.74 8.49
CA GLY A 16 -9.07 -4.09 7.73
C GLY A 16 -10.36 -3.86 8.50
N LYS A 17 -10.37 -4.03 9.83
CA LYS A 17 -11.52 -3.68 10.67
C LYS A 17 -11.72 -2.16 10.70
N ILE A 18 -10.64 -1.38 10.82
CA ILE A 18 -10.68 0.08 10.77
C ILE A 18 -11.21 0.57 9.42
N THR A 19 -10.67 0.06 8.30
CA THR A 19 -11.14 0.41 6.95
C THR A 19 -12.62 0.08 6.77
N ARG A 20 -13.08 -1.07 7.25
CA ARG A 20 -14.51 -1.44 7.22
C ARG A 20 -15.39 -0.51 8.04
N GLN A 21 -14.97 -0.13 9.25
CA GLN A 21 -15.73 0.81 10.08
C GLN A 21 -15.83 2.19 9.44
N ILE A 22 -14.74 2.69 8.85
CA ILE A 22 -14.75 3.95 8.10
C ILE A 22 -15.71 3.85 6.91
N HIS A 23 -15.62 2.78 6.12
CA HIS A 23 -16.51 2.55 4.98
C HIS A 23 -17.99 2.58 5.37
N LEU A 24 -18.39 1.79 6.37
CA LEU A 24 -19.77 1.73 6.82
C LEU A 24 -20.25 3.06 7.40
N ASN A 25 -19.38 3.79 8.11
CA ASN A 25 -19.72 5.09 8.65
C ASN A 25 -19.91 6.14 7.53
N LEU A 26 -19.07 6.13 6.50
CA LEU A 26 -19.25 6.99 5.32
C LEU A 26 -20.60 6.72 4.64
N LEU A 27 -20.93 5.45 4.39
CA LEU A 27 -22.21 5.07 3.80
C LEU A 27 -23.40 5.48 4.68
N LYS A 28 -23.29 5.31 6.01
CA LYS A 28 -24.32 5.73 6.97
C LYS A 28 -24.58 7.24 6.94
N ASN A 29 -23.56 8.04 6.62
CA ASN A 29 -23.68 9.49 6.45
C ASN A 29 -23.93 9.89 4.98
N GLU A 30 -24.45 8.99 4.16
CA GLU A 30 -24.80 9.22 2.75
C GLU A 30 -23.61 9.66 1.87
N ILE A 31 -22.38 9.38 2.31
CA ILE A 31 -21.16 9.60 1.53
C ILE A 31 -20.84 8.32 0.76
N ASN A 32 -20.78 8.42 -0.57
CA ASN A 32 -20.44 7.28 -1.41
C ASN A 32 -19.01 6.80 -1.07
N SER A 33 -18.88 5.54 -0.69
CA SER A 33 -17.62 4.93 -0.30
C SER A 33 -17.33 3.68 -1.13
N ILE A 34 -16.12 3.58 -1.64
CA ILE A 34 -15.62 2.41 -2.36
C ILE A 34 -14.35 1.94 -1.66
N VAL A 35 -14.16 0.64 -1.50
CA VAL A 35 -12.96 0.07 -0.87
C VAL A 35 -12.27 -0.87 -1.83
N LEU A 36 -10.98 -0.64 -2.05
CA LEU A 36 -10.09 -1.52 -2.80
C LEU A 36 -9.17 -2.25 -1.84
N TYR A 37 -9.18 -3.59 -1.87
CA TYR A 37 -8.28 -4.39 -1.04
C TYR A 37 -7.64 -5.58 -1.77
N GLY A 38 -6.44 -5.97 -1.34
CA GLY A 38 -5.60 -6.94 -2.05
C GLY A 38 -5.62 -8.37 -1.52
N ARG A 39 -5.70 -8.55 -0.20
CA ARG A 39 -5.44 -9.80 0.50
C ARG A 39 -6.59 -10.20 1.40
N GLY A 40 -6.65 -11.49 1.75
CA GLY A 40 -7.67 -12.04 2.66
C GLY A 40 -8.79 -12.79 1.92
N PRO A 41 -9.90 -13.08 2.60
CA PRO A 41 -11.07 -13.70 1.99
C PRO A 41 -11.79 -12.70 1.07
N THR A 42 -12.59 -13.23 0.14
CA THR A 42 -13.49 -12.39 -0.66
C THR A 42 -14.69 -12.00 0.20
N MET A 43 -15.01 -10.72 0.21
CA MET A 43 -16.14 -10.15 0.93
C MET A 43 -17.23 -9.70 -0.05
N CYS A 44 -18.48 -9.97 0.29
CA CYS A 44 -19.65 -9.61 -0.50
C CYS A 44 -20.36 -8.41 0.17
N GLU A 45 -19.68 -7.27 0.20
CA GLU A 45 -20.23 -6.01 0.69
C GLU A 45 -20.30 -4.99 -0.46
N GLU A 46 -21.32 -4.15 -0.45
CA GLU A 46 -21.52 -3.12 -1.48
C GLU A 46 -20.33 -2.16 -1.52
N GLY A 47 -19.86 -1.80 -2.72
CA GLY A 47 -18.73 -0.89 -2.88
C GLY A 47 -17.37 -1.48 -2.49
N VAL A 48 -17.30 -2.76 -2.09
CA VAL A 48 -16.06 -3.42 -1.67
C VAL A 48 -15.51 -4.31 -2.80
N ILE A 49 -14.32 -3.97 -3.31
CA ILE A 49 -13.72 -4.59 -4.48
C ILE A 49 -12.36 -5.19 -4.11
N ARG A 50 -12.23 -6.49 -4.38
CA ARG A 50 -10.95 -7.19 -4.28
C ARG A 50 -10.13 -7.03 -5.55
N THR A 51 -8.92 -6.49 -5.42
CA THR A 51 -8.07 -6.11 -6.56
C THR A 51 -7.02 -7.16 -6.92
N GLY A 52 -6.66 -8.05 -6.00
CA GLY A 52 -5.68 -9.11 -6.21
C GLY A 52 -6.10 -10.47 -5.61
N SER A 53 -5.44 -11.54 -6.05
CA SER A 53 -5.59 -12.87 -5.47
C SER A 53 -4.54 -13.14 -4.40
N ASN A 54 -4.86 -14.04 -3.46
CA ASN A 54 -3.89 -14.46 -2.44
C ASN A 54 -2.67 -15.17 -3.07
N LEU A 55 -2.84 -15.85 -4.21
CA LEU A 55 -1.71 -16.46 -4.90
C LEU A 55 -0.79 -15.39 -5.53
N TYR A 56 -1.37 -14.40 -6.21
CA TYR A 56 -0.62 -13.31 -6.82
C TYR A 56 0.22 -12.54 -5.79
N GLY A 57 -0.36 -12.18 -4.64
CA GLY A 57 0.41 -11.47 -3.62
C GLY A 57 1.46 -12.36 -2.92
N LYS A 58 1.25 -13.69 -2.84
CA LYS A 58 2.28 -14.62 -2.32
C LYS A 58 3.47 -14.67 -3.29
N PHE A 59 3.20 -14.77 -4.58
CA PHE A 59 4.22 -14.73 -5.62
C PHE A 59 5.01 -13.41 -5.60
N ASN A 60 4.32 -12.26 -5.52
CA ASN A 60 5.00 -10.97 -5.42
C ASN A 60 5.78 -10.82 -4.11
N SER A 61 5.28 -11.38 -3.00
CA SER A 61 6.04 -11.41 -1.74
C SER A 61 7.33 -12.21 -1.89
N PHE A 62 7.27 -13.40 -2.49
CA PHE A 62 8.47 -14.19 -2.78
C PHE A 62 9.45 -13.42 -3.67
N LEU A 63 8.96 -12.86 -4.78
CA LEU A 63 9.79 -12.09 -5.70
C LEU A 63 10.42 -10.86 -5.02
N SER A 64 9.68 -10.20 -4.13
CA SER A 64 10.19 -9.05 -3.39
C SER A 64 11.36 -9.41 -2.47
N ARG A 65 11.31 -10.56 -1.80
CA ARG A 65 12.38 -11.06 -0.93
C ARG A 65 13.61 -11.47 -1.75
N PHE A 66 13.38 -12.11 -2.90
CA PHE A 66 14.46 -12.50 -3.80
C PHE A 66 15.15 -11.29 -4.44
N THR A 67 14.37 -10.32 -4.92
CA THR A 67 14.90 -9.14 -5.61
C THR A 67 15.32 -8.01 -4.68
N GLY A 68 14.94 -8.05 -3.40
CA GLY A 68 15.09 -6.92 -2.47
C GLY A 68 14.23 -5.71 -2.85
N ASN A 69 13.16 -5.87 -3.64
CA ASN A 69 12.25 -4.77 -4.04
C ASN A 69 10.87 -4.95 -3.38
N GLN A 70 10.75 -4.51 -2.14
CA GLN A 70 9.57 -4.73 -1.30
C GLN A 70 8.29 -4.08 -1.87
N TYR A 71 8.41 -2.85 -2.37
CA TYR A 71 7.25 -2.01 -2.72
C TYR A 71 7.09 -1.73 -4.21
N GLY A 72 8.07 -2.10 -5.05
CA GLY A 72 8.06 -1.85 -6.49
C GLY A 72 7.53 -2.99 -7.37
N GLY A 73 6.85 -3.99 -6.81
CA GLY A 73 6.26 -5.12 -7.55
C GLY A 73 4.82 -4.89 -8.04
N CYS A 74 4.00 -5.94 -8.17
CA CYS A 74 2.54 -5.88 -8.27
C CYS A 74 1.92 -5.02 -9.41
N PHE A 75 2.56 -4.97 -10.58
CA PHE A 75 2.13 -4.10 -11.69
C PHE A 75 0.70 -4.35 -12.17
N LEU A 76 0.25 -5.60 -12.27
CA LEU A 76 -1.09 -5.94 -12.78
C LEU A 76 -2.19 -5.44 -11.83
N ALA A 77 -2.03 -5.70 -10.54
CA ALA A 77 -2.97 -5.22 -9.53
C ALA A 77 -2.97 -3.69 -9.44
N THR A 78 -1.81 -3.06 -9.58
CA THR A 78 -1.68 -1.58 -9.60
C THR A 78 -2.42 -0.99 -10.79
N HIS A 79 -2.23 -1.55 -11.99
CA HIS A 79 -2.96 -1.11 -13.19
C HIS A 79 -4.47 -1.24 -12.99
N LYS A 80 -4.94 -2.38 -12.47
CA LYS A 80 -6.36 -2.59 -12.15
C LYS A 80 -6.89 -1.53 -11.18
N ILE A 81 -6.13 -1.21 -10.12
CA ILE A 81 -6.49 -0.18 -9.14
C ILE A 81 -6.62 1.19 -9.81
N ILE A 82 -5.64 1.58 -10.62
CA ILE A 82 -5.66 2.85 -11.37
C ILE A 82 -6.88 2.93 -12.29
N GLU A 83 -7.19 1.88 -13.03
CA GLU A 83 -8.38 1.85 -13.91
C GLU A 83 -9.68 1.96 -13.12
N ILE A 84 -9.76 1.35 -11.94
CA ILE A 84 -10.92 1.53 -11.05
C ILE A 84 -11.00 2.99 -10.58
N ILE A 85 -9.88 3.62 -10.18
CA ILE A 85 -9.88 5.03 -9.76
C ILE A 85 -10.35 5.93 -10.91
N LYS A 86 -9.83 5.74 -12.13
CA LYS A 86 -10.26 6.48 -13.33
C LYS A 86 -11.74 6.32 -13.63
N LYS A 87 -12.27 5.10 -13.52
CA LYS A 87 -13.69 4.81 -13.75
C LYS A 87 -14.57 5.44 -12.67
N GLN A 88 -14.15 5.35 -11.42
CA GLN A 88 -14.95 5.80 -10.28
C GLN A 88 -14.91 7.31 -10.07
N LYS A 89 -13.83 7.97 -10.49
CA LYS A 89 -13.59 9.42 -10.32
C LYS A 89 -13.90 9.87 -8.88
N PRO A 90 -13.21 9.31 -7.86
CA PRO A 90 -13.44 9.72 -6.48
C PRO A 90 -12.97 11.16 -6.25
N ASP A 91 -13.63 11.87 -5.34
CA ASP A 91 -13.20 13.19 -4.88
C ASP A 91 -11.94 13.10 -4.02
N ILE A 92 -11.80 12.00 -3.27
CA ILE A 92 -10.69 11.70 -2.36
C ILE A 92 -10.28 10.23 -2.48
N VAL A 93 -8.98 9.96 -2.53
CA VAL A 93 -8.40 8.63 -2.31
C VAL A 93 -7.78 8.57 -0.91
N HIS A 94 -8.25 7.64 -0.08
CA HIS A 94 -7.74 7.42 1.27
C HIS A 94 -6.90 6.15 1.32
N ILE A 95 -5.59 6.30 1.42
CA ILE A 95 -4.62 5.21 1.57
C ILE A 95 -4.41 4.95 3.06
N GLN A 96 -4.56 3.69 3.47
CA GLN A 96 -4.34 3.29 4.88
C GLN A 96 -3.09 2.42 4.99
N CYS A 97 -3.23 1.10 4.91
CA CYS A 97 -2.12 0.18 5.02
C CYS A 97 -1.94 -0.58 3.72
N ILE A 98 -1.08 -0.06 2.84
CA ILE A 98 -0.81 -0.65 1.52
C ILE A 98 0.41 -1.58 1.49
N ASN A 99 0.81 -2.08 2.66
CA ASN A 99 1.80 -3.15 2.76
C ASN A 99 1.23 -4.50 2.28
N GLY A 100 2.05 -5.54 2.17
CA GLY A 100 1.57 -6.90 1.87
C GLY A 100 1.63 -7.34 0.41
N ASN A 101 2.46 -6.68 -0.40
CA ASN A 101 2.78 -7.09 -1.78
C ASN A 101 1.53 -7.33 -2.66
N PHE A 102 0.57 -6.40 -2.64
CA PHE A 102 -0.59 -6.43 -3.54
C PHE A 102 -0.67 -5.23 -4.48
N ILE A 103 0.13 -4.19 -4.24
CA ILE A 103 0.17 -2.96 -5.00
C ILE A 103 1.61 -2.45 -5.11
N ASN A 104 1.92 -1.77 -6.19
CA ASN A 104 3.15 -1.02 -6.37
C ASN A 104 3.00 0.35 -5.71
N ILE A 105 3.68 0.57 -4.59
CA ILE A 105 3.51 1.82 -3.83
C ILE A 105 4.05 3.01 -4.63
N TYR A 106 5.26 2.89 -5.19
CA TYR A 106 5.86 3.97 -5.97
C TYR A 106 4.96 4.42 -7.12
N LYS A 107 4.46 3.46 -7.92
CA LYS A 107 3.61 3.79 -9.06
C LYS A 107 2.24 4.35 -8.67
N ILE A 108 1.60 3.84 -7.61
CA ILE A 108 0.28 4.36 -7.25
C ILE A 108 0.39 5.78 -6.69
N ILE A 109 1.38 6.07 -5.86
CA ILE A 109 1.59 7.41 -5.28
C ILE A 109 1.99 8.40 -6.37
N GLU A 110 2.95 8.04 -7.22
CA GLU A 110 3.36 8.87 -8.37
C GLU A 110 2.17 9.17 -9.29
N TRP A 111 1.34 8.17 -9.59
CA TRP A 111 0.17 8.36 -10.42
C TRP A 111 -0.86 9.30 -9.77
N LEU A 112 -1.15 9.14 -8.48
CA LEU A 112 -2.08 10.01 -7.74
C LEU A 112 -1.59 11.47 -7.73
N LYS A 113 -0.30 11.67 -7.48
CA LYS A 113 0.37 12.99 -7.51
C LYS A 113 0.28 13.64 -8.88
N ASN A 114 0.68 12.93 -9.94
CA ASN A 114 0.70 13.47 -11.30
C ASN A 114 -0.70 13.80 -11.83
N ASN A 115 -1.73 13.07 -11.36
CA ASN A 115 -3.13 13.33 -11.72
C ASN A 115 -3.85 14.25 -10.73
N GLN A 116 -3.14 14.84 -9.76
CA GLN A 116 -3.66 15.78 -8.77
C GLN A 116 -4.90 15.26 -8.02
N VAL A 117 -4.93 13.95 -7.75
CA VAL A 117 -6.02 13.33 -6.98
C VAL A 117 -5.85 13.71 -5.51
N ARG A 118 -6.88 14.28 -4.90
CA ARG A 118 -6.85 14.58 -3.46
C ARG A 118 -6.64 13.28 -2.70
N THR A 119 -5.52 13.20 -1.98
CA THR A 119 -5.07 11.96 -1.37
C THR A 119 -4.86 12.18 0.12
N VAL A 120 -5.44 11.31 0.94
CA VAL A 120 -5.20 11.24 2.39
C VAL A 120 -4.43 9.96 2.65
N ILE A 121 -3.35 10.03 3.42
CA ILE A 121 -2.56 8.86 3.81
C ILE A 121 -2.61 8.73 5.33
N THR A 122 -3.04 7.57 5.82
CA THR A 122 -3.00 7.22 7.24
C THR A 122 -1.93 6.15 7.47
N LEU A 123 -0.87 6.50 8.19
CA LEU A 123 0.24 5.59 8.45
C LEU A 123 -0.09 4.67 9.63
N HIS A 124 -0.21 3.37 9.35
CA HIS A 124 -0.31 2.31 10.36
C HIS A 124 1.03 1.64 10.68
N ALA A 125 2.08 2.05 9.97
CA ALA A 125 3.46 1.60 10.12
C ALA A 125 4.39 2.64 9.50
N GLU A 126 5.68 2.56 9.83
CA GLU A 126 6.65 3.62 9.54
C GLU A 126 7.18 3.60 8.08
N PHE A 127 6.86 2.56 7.31
CA PHE A 127 7.54 2.26 6.05
C PHE A 127 7.43 3.34 4.96
N MET A 128 6.39 4.18 5.01
CA MET A 128 6.19 5.27 4.03
C MET A 128 7.16 6.46 4.23
N TYR A 129 7.84 6.55 5.38
CA TYR A 129 8.89 7.55 5.58
C TYR A 129 10.25 6.92 5.92
N THR A 130 10.27 5.64 6.28
CA THR A 130 11.52 4.89 6.46
C THR A 130 11.96 4.14 5.20
N ALA A 131 11.19 4.25 4.11
CA ALA A 131 11.32 3.55 2.82
C ALA A 131 11.19 2.02 2.85
N ASN A 132 11.41 1.37 4.02
CA ASN A 132 11.48 -0.08 4.16
C ASN A 132 10.92 -0.55 5.51
N CYS A 133 11.43 0.05 6.60
CA CYS A 133 11.25 -0.46 7.94
C CYS A 133 9.81 -0.32 8.41
N SER A 134 9.21 -1.41 8.90
CA SER A 134 7.93 -1.34 9.61
C SER A 134 8.01 -0.50 10.88
N HIS A 135 9.18 -0.48 11.52
CA HIS A 135 9.55 0.33 12.67
C HIS A 135 11.06 0.61 12.64
N SER A 136 11.46 1.85 12.88
CA SER A 136 12.85 2.33 12.75
C SER A 136 13.73 1.98 13.96
N PHE A 137 13.14 1.77 15.15
CA PHE A 137 13.88 1.59 16.41
C PHE A 137 14.92 2.71 16.58
N ASP A 138 16.17 2.37 16.90
CA ASP A 138 17.25 3.34 17.09
C ASP A 138 17.94 3.74 15.77
N CYS A 139 17.52 3.17 14.63
CA CYS A 139 18.12 3.47 13.34
C CYS A 139 17.60 4.80 12.77
N ASN A 140 18.51 5.75 12.56
CA ASN A 140 18.21 7.06 11.97
C ASN A 140 18.65 7.21 10.50
N GLN A 141 19.13 6.13 9.86
CA GLN A 141 19.60 6.20 8.47
C GLN A 141 18.51 6.64 7.50
N TRP A 142 17.24 6.29 7.76
CA TRP A 142 16.12 6.73 6.94
C TRP A 142 15.95 8.26 6.88
N LYS A 143 16.60 9.04 7.75
CA LYS A 143 16.58 10.51 7.67
C LYS A 143 17.64 11.07 6.73
N LEU A 144 18.79 10.41 6.61
CA LEU A 144 20.00 10.96 5.97
C LEU A 144 20.39 10.21 4.70
N GLY A 145 19.92 8.97 4.54
CA GLY A 145 20.38 8.02 3.54
C GLY A 145 20.47 6.62 4.15
N CYS A 146 19.79 5.66 3.55
CA CYS A 146 19.83 4.26 3.99
C CYS A 146 20.65 3.43 3.01
N ASP A 147 21.73 2.78 3.47
CA ASP A 147 22.57 1.89 2.66
C ASP A 147 23.25 0.88 3.59
N LYS A 148 23.63 -0.30 3.06
CA LYS A 148 24.29 -1.38 3.82
C LYS A 148 23.59 -1.68 5.15
N CYS A 149 22.31 -2.02 5.07
CA CYS A 149 21.43 -2.18 6.21
C CYS A 149 21.86 -3.36 7.10
N PRO A 150 22.18 -3.13 8.40
CA PRO A 150 22.57 -4.21 9.32
C PRO A 150 21.39 -5.14 9.67
N HIS A 151 20.15 -4.70 9.43
CA HIS A 151 18.92 -5.42 9.70
C HIS A 151 18.14 -5.68 8.41
N LEU A 152 18.84 -6.07 7.34
CA LEU A 152 18.28 -6.17 5.99
C LEU A 152 17.01 -7.03 5.92
N LYS A 153 17.03 -8.18 6.61
CA LYS A 153 15.92 -9.13 6.60
C LYS A 153 14.69 -8.56 7.31
N GLU A 154 14.87 -7.85 8.41
CA GLU A 154 13.82 -7.19 9.17
C GLU A 154 13.26 -5.98 8.42
N ALA A 155 14.14 -5.19 7.80
CA ALA A 155 13.79 -3.98 7.07
C ALA A 155 13.06 -4.29 5.76
N THR A 156 13.53 -5.27 4.99
CA THR A 156 13.07 -5.49 3.60
C THR A 156 12.45 -6.87 3.35
N GLY A 157 12.68 -7.82 4.25
CA GLY A 157 12.41 -9.24 4.00
C GLY A 157 13.39 -9.91 3.03
N SER A 158 14.39 -9.19 2.49
CA SER A 158 15.34 -9.77 1.55
C SER A 158 16.30 -10.73 2.23
N TYR A 159 16.66 -11.80 1.52
CA TYR A 159 17.62 -12.80 2.00
C TYR A 159 19.06 -12.48 1.61
N PHE A 160 19.27 -11.79 0.49
CA PHE A 160 20.61 -11.69 -0.12
C PHE A 160 20.93 -10.32 -0.72
N LEU A 161 19.92 -9.57 -1.18
CA LEU A 161 20.14 -8.34 -1.93
C LEU A 161 19.80 -7.13 -1.07
N ASP A 162 20.82 -6.40 -0.67
CA ASP A 162 20.63 -5.07 -0.11
C ASP A 162 20.31 -4.08 -1.23
N ARG A 163 19.07 -3.59 -1.23
CA ARG A 163 18.61 -2.50 -2.11
C ARG A 163 18.09 -1.31 -1.32
N THR A 164 18.41 -1.21 -0.03
CA THR A 164 17.88 -0.17 0.85
C THR A 164 18.16 1.24 0.33
N LYS A 165 19.35 1.47 -0.26
CA LYS A 165 19.68 2.72 -0.96
C LYS A 165 18.73 3.05 -2.10
N LYS A 166 18.51 2.10 -3.01
CA LYS A 166 17.60 2.28 -4.14
C LYS A 166 16.16 2.50 -3.69
N LEU A 167 15.71 1.79 -2.66
CA LEU A 167 14.35 1.93 -2.13
C LEU A 167 14.16 3.28 -1.43
N PHE A 168 15.19 3.76 -0.70
CA PHE A 168 15.23 5.11 -0.14
C PHE A 168 15.18 6.19 -1.23
N GLU A 169 15.96 6.05 -2.29
CA GLU A 169 15.93 6.95 -3.45
C GLU A 169 14.56 6.95 -4.14
N ASN A 170 13.89 5.80 -4.27
CA ASN A 170 12.55 5.74 -4.86
C ASN A 170 11.49 6.41 -3.98
N GLU A 171 11.54 6.21 -2.65
CA GLU A 171 10.59 6.83 -1.72
C GLU A 171 10.70 8.36 -1.74
N ASN A 172 11.91 8.91 -1.80
CA ASN A 172 12.12 10.36 -1.86
C ASN A 172 11.71 11.02 -3.18
N ARG A 173 11.41 10.24 -4.23
CA ARG A 173 10.96 10.77 -5.53
C ARG A 173 9.46 10.98 -5.61
N ILE A 174 8.71 10.20 -4.85
CA ILE A 174 7.24 10.18 -4.91
C ILE A 174 6.63 11.29 -4.06
#